data_AF-A0A7C2R7E7-F1
#
_entry.id   AF-A0A7C2R7E7-F1
#
_cell.length_a   1.000
_cell.length_b   1.000
_cell.length_c   1.000
_cell.angle_alpha   90.00
_cell.angle_beta   90.00
_cell.angle_gamma   90.00
#
_symmetry.space_group_name_H-M   'P 1'
#
loop_
_entity.id
_entity.type
_entity.pdbx_description
1 polymer ?
#
loop_
_entity_poly.entity_id
_entity_poly.type
_entity_poly.pdbx_seq_one_letter_code
_entity_poly.pdbx_strand_id
1 'polypeptide(L)'
;MKKVLYIFILITILAIPFQFIHSDPVHDGDHFPEKTGLSDSLVLVINKHRGDIQWEKSSDCKNWTEINAGHSDTLHIETDTLAFYRAKVTEGTCLPLYSDTILVSNSSNKKITPQSGDTLRIFNYKNDLISLIIPPYALQDTTTVTILPHFSAPVNPIAKDIFPGVTILPDSLRLLKPAILRVDMSTGITDTSMSALFFIYDTSLVYPLGNLEITDSSIQGEIYHFSGYLGAEPDGDEIIGQSDNSVLSGSSNPFDWQGTYTLVEGLLKYAEFLMFLGKTEAAQKVIEKANKVMENDAKKFLKEKIPDNPCGWYLNVLFKFAEKVNLMIGGELNMQFSDRIGDLMDLCEFRGEIEFRHHITFSEGGTE
;
A
#
# COMPACT_ATOMS: atom_id res chain seq x y z
N MET A 1 38.37 19.74 16.83
CA MET A 1 37.14 20.49 17.16
C MET A 1 36.51 20.97 15.85
N LYS A 2 35.61 20.18 15.27
CA LYS A 2 34.89 20.52 14.03
C LYS A 2 33.51 21.06 14.45
N LYS A 3 33.20 22.30 14.05
CA LYS A 3 31.92 22.95 14.30
C LYS A 3 30.93 22.48 13.23
N VAL A 4 29.81 21.91 13.65
CA VAL A 4 28.68 21.54 12.79
C VAL A 4 27.74 22.75 12.74
N LEU A 5 27.42 23.21 11.53
CA LEU A 5 26.52 24.34 11.28
C LEU A 5 25.10 23.78 11.06
N TYR A 6 24.18 24.11 11.94
CA TYR A 6 22.75 23.82 11.77
C TYR A 6 22.10 24.97 11.01
N ILE A 7 21.49 24.69 9.86
CA ILE A 7 20.66 25.63 9.11
C ILE A 7 19.20 25.35 9.46
N PHE A 8 18.55 26.29 10.14
CA PHE A 8 17.11 26.32 10.34
C PHE A 8 16.46 27.08 9.19
N ILE A 9 15.60 26.43 8.41
CA ILE A 9 14.76 27.09 7.40
C ILE A 9 13.46 27.52 8.10
N LEU A 10 13.30 28.83 8.28
CA LEU A 10 12.10 29.45 8.84
C LEU A 10 11.13 29.75 7.69
N ILE A 11 10.05 28.98 7.57
CA ILE A 11 8.97 29.24 6.61
C ILE A 11 7.98 30.22 7.27
N THR A 12 8.04 31.49 6.86
CA THR A 12 7.03 32.49 7.21
C THR A 12 5.81 32.35 6.32
N ILE A 13 4.74 31.74 6.85
CA ILE A 13 3.42 31.72 6.21
C ILE A 13 2.76 33.08 6.47
N LEU A 14 2.65 33.89 5.41
CA LEU A 14 1.81 35.10 5.39
C LEU A 14 0.34 34.66 5.35
N ALA A 15 -0.35 34.77 6.49
CA ALA A 15 -1.79 34.59 6.57
C ALA A 15 -2.52 35.74 5.88
N ILE A 16 -3.25 35.46 4.80
CA ILE A 16 -4.24 36.37 4.22
C ILE A 16 -5.55 36.15 4.98
N PRO A 17 -6.18 37.20 5.55
CA PRO A 17 -7.47 37.05 6.20
C PRO A 17 -8.57 36.87 5.16
N PHE A 18 -9.14 35.66 5.07
CA PHE A 18 -10.36 35.42 4.31
C PHE A 18 -11.55 35.84 5.16
N GLN A 19 -12.33 36.80 4.66
CA GLN A 19 -13.52 37.30 5.34
C GLN A 19 -14.64 36.25 5.34
N PHE A 20 -15.24 36.10 6.52
CA PHE A 20 -16.46 35.35 6.76
C PHE A 20 -17.62 35.90 5.93
N ILE A 21 -18.29 35.04 5.18
CA ILE A 21 -19.71 35.20 4.86
C ILE A 21 -20.46 34.12 5.62
N HIS A 22 -21.25 34.56 6.61
CA HIS A 22 -22.25 33.76 7.30
C HIS A 22 -23.41 33.47 6.33
N SER A 23 -23.80 32.20 6.23
CA SER A 23 -25.17 31.81 5.95
C SER A 23 -25.58 30.78 6.99
N ASP A 24 -26.63 31.11 7.72
CA ASP A 24 -27.22 30.36 8.83
C ASP A 24 -27.61 28.90 8.48
N PRO A 25 -27.79 28.02 9.50
CA PRO A 25 -27.75 26.59 9.34
C PRO A 25 -29.10 26.02 8.90
N VAL A 26 -29.10 25.19 7.85
CA VAL A 26 -30.18 24.22 7.65
C VAL A 26 -29.81 22.97 8.42
N HIS A 27 -30.57 22.76 9.49
CA HIS A 27 -30.61 21.56 10.30
C HIS A 27 -31.23 20.46 9.43
N ASP A 28 -30.41 19.58 8.87
CA ASP A 28 -30.87 18.26 8.45
C ASP A 28 -29.91 17.24 9.03
N GLY A 29 -30.46 16.36 9.86
CA GLY A 29 -29.71 15.33 10.54
C GLY A 29 -29.35 14.26 9.54
N ASP A 30 -28.11 14.27 9.05
CA ASP A 30 -27.54 13.13 8.37
C ASP A 30 -27.39 11.98 9.37
N HIS A 31 -28.44 11.16 9.42
CA HIS A 31 -28.30 9.74 9.68
C HIS A 31 -27.12 9.22 8.86
N PHE A 32 -26.07 8.81 9.56
CA PHE A 32 -25.10 7.86 9.02
C PHE A 32 -25.87 6.76 8.30
N PRO A 33 -25.59 6.48 7.02
CA PRO A 33 -26.26 5.37 6.36
C PRO A 33 -25.91 4.09 7.13
N GLU A 34 -26.96 3.53 7.69
CA GLU A 34 -27.04 2.16 8.19
C GLU A 34 -26.38 1.23 7.17
N LYS A 35 -25.64 0.25 7.69
CA LYS A 35 -24.84 -0.75 6.99
C LYS A 35 -25.67 -1.52 5.95
N THR A 36 -25.96 -0.93 4.80
CA THR A 36 -26.51 -1.65 3.63
C THR A 36 -25.36 -2.09 2.74
N GLY A 37 -24.49 -2.93 3.29
CA GLY A 37 -23.59 -3.73 2.49
C GLY A 37 -24.38 -4.95 2.02
N LEU A 38 -24.51 -5.14 0.71
CA LEU A 38 -24.82 -6.45 0.14
C LEU A 38 -23.77 -7.41 0.72
N SER A 39 -24.14 -8.27 1.67
CA SER A 39 -23.28 -9.35 2.11
C SER A 39 -23.21 -10.33 0.95
N ASP A 40 -22.03 -10.48 0.35
CA ASP A 40 -21.80 -11.59 -0.56
C ASP A 40 -22.02 -12.88 0.26
N SER A 41 -22.79 -13.81 -0.31
CA SER A 41 -23.08 -15.09 0.34
C SER A 41 -22.19 -16.16 -0.27
N LEU A 42 -21.39 -16.84 0.55
CA LEU A 42 -20.63 -18.02 0.17
C LEU A 42 -21.41 -19.28 0.56
N VAL A 43 -21.36 -20.31 -0.30
CA VAL A 43 -21.97 -21.61 -0.02
C VAL A 43 -20.87 -22.67 0.07
N LEU A 44 -20.76 -23.35 1.21
CA LEU A 44 -19.90 -24.51 1.40
C LEU A 44 -20.75 -25.78 1.32
N VAL A 45 -20.28 -26.79 0.59
CA VAL A 45 -21.03 -28.05 0.36
C VAL A 45 -20.15 -29.25 0.67
N ILE A 46 -20.68 -30.19 1.46
CA ILE A 46 -20.11 -31.51 1.70
C ILE A 46 -20.84 -32.50 0.82
N ASN A 47 -20.23 -32.86 -0.30
CA ASN A 47 -20.91 -33.69 -1.30
C ASN A 47 -21.24 -35.11 -0.80
N LYS A 48 -20.25 -35.83 -0.25
CA LYS A 48 -20.40 -37.24 0.14
C LYS A 48 -19.98 -37.43 1.58
N HIS A 49 -20.93 -37.77 2.45
CA HIS A 49 -20.70 -38.03 3.85
C HIS A 49 -21.62 -39.16 4.35
N ARG A 50 -21.27 -39.75 5.49
CA ARG A 50 -22.08 -40.72 6.23
C ARG A 50 -21.95 -40.42 7.72
N GLY A 51 -23.06 -40.20 8.39
CA GLY A 51 -23.12 -39.70 9.77
C GLY A 51 -23.69 -38.29 9.85
N ASP A 52 -23.80 -37.78 11.07
CA ASP A 52 -24.35 -36.46 11.37
C ASP A 52 -23.30 -35.38 11.12
N ILE A 53 -23.69 -34.31 10.43
CA ILE A 53 -22.83 -33.14 10.20
C ILE A 53 -23.02 -32.15 11.34
N GLN A 54 -21.91 -31.53 11.71
CA GLN A 54 -21.85 -30.31 12.50
C GLN A 54 -20.80 -29.39 11.88
N TRP A 55 -21.23 -28.28 11.28
CA TRP A 55 -20.33 -27.21 10.88
C TRP A 55 -19.77 -26.51 12.11
N GLU A 56 -18.46 -26.25 12.07
CA GLU A 56 -17.75 -25.52 13.09
C GLU A 56 -17.08 -24.31 12.45
N LYS A 57 -17.06 -23.19 13.17
CA LYS A 57 -16.26 -22.02 12.83
C LYS A 57 -15.18 -21.77 13.87
N SER A 58 -14.06 -21.21 13.42
CA SER A 58 -12.96 -20.83 14.27
C SER A 58 -12.40 -19.47 13.87
N SER A 59 -12.00 -18.70 14.86
CA SER A 59 -11.28 -17.44 14.68
C SER A 59 -9.79 -17.58 14.92
N ASP A 60 -9.21 -18.78 14.93
CA ASP A 60 -7.77 -19.01 15.14
C ASP A 60 -7.26 -20.36 14.62
N CYS A 61 -8.13 -21.13 13.96
CA CYS A 61 -7.93 -22.52 13.51
C CYS A 61 -7.63 -23.54 14.63
N LYS A 62 -7.70 -23.14 15.90
CA LYS A 62 -7.39 -23.98 17.08
C LYS A 62 -8.62 -24.24 17.93
N ASN A 63 -9.35 -23.18 18.26
CA ASN A 63 -10.59 -23.20 19.03
C ASN A 63 -11.77 -23.16 18.07
N TRP A 64 -12.57 -24.22 18.09
CA TRP A 64 -13.70 -24.42 17.18
C TRP A 64 -15.00 -24.30 17.95
N THR A 65 -15.95 -23.57 17.36
CA THR A 65 -17.29 -23.36 17.89
C THR A 65 -18.30 -23.92 16.91
N GLU A 66 -19.23 -24.71 17.40
CA GLU A 66 -20.30 -25.28 16.58
C GLU A 66 -21.20 -24.14 16.06
N ILE A 67 -21.52 -24.17 14.77
CA ILE A 67 -22.45 -23.24 14.15
C ILE A 67 -23.86 -23.74 14.42
N ASN A 68 -24.69 -22.90 15.04
CA ASN A 68 -26.10 -23.19 15.26
C ASN A 68 -26.79 -23.50 13.92
N ALA A 69 -27.60 -24.56 13.88
CA ALA A 69 -28.23 -25.08 12.66
C ALA A 69 -27.25 -25.51 11.55
N GLY A 70 -25.97 -25.68 11.86
CA GLY A 70 -24.93 -26.19 10.96
C GLY A 70 -24.98 -27.70 10.73
N HIS A 71 -26.17 -28.29 10.61
CA HIS A 71 -26.33 -29.75 10.47
C HIS A 71 -26.59 -30.22 9.03
N SER A 72 -26.76 -29.29 8.09
CA SER A 72 -26.94 -29.62 6.68
C SER A 72 -25.60 -29.90 6.00
N ASP A 73 -25.65 -30.66 4.91
CA ASP A 73 -24.56 -30.80 3.93
C ASP A 73 -24.13 -29.49 3.28
N THR A 74 -24.96 -28.45 3.41
CA THR A 74 -24.78 -27.14 2.80
C THR A 74 -24.78 -26.07 3.90
N LEU A 75 -23.74 -25.25 3.94
CA LEU A 75 -23.65 -24.11 4.83
C LEU A 75 -23.63 -22.82 4.02
N HIS A 76 -24.57 -21.93 4.34
CA HIS A 76 -24.59 -20.56 3.83
C HIS A 76 -23.85 -19.65 4.80
N ILE A 77 -22.90 -18.88 4.28
CA ILE A 77 -22.05 -17.98 5.06
C ILE A 77 -22.19 -16.58 4.47
N GLU A 78 -22.46 -15.61 5.33
CA GLU A 78 -22.29 -14.20 4.97
C GLU A 78 -20.79 -13.87 5.04
N THR A 79 -20.22 -13.32 3.97
CA THR A 79 -18.78 -12.99 3.91
C THR A 79 -18.43 -11.72 4.68
N ASP A 80 -19.28 -11.27 5.59
CA ASP A 80 -19.07 -10.09 6.40
C ASP A 80 -18.15 -10.36 7.60
N THR A 81 -17.90 -11.64 7.91
CA THR A 81 -17.01 -12.08 8.98
C THR A 81 -15.90 -12.99 8.45
N LEU A 82 -14.68 -12.69 8.86
CA LEU A 82 -13.51 -13.46 8.50
C LEU A 82 -13.32 -14.61 9.50
N ALA A 83 -13.47 -15.85 9.05
CA ALA A 83 -13.40 -17.04 9.91
C ALA A 83 -13.01 -18.30 9.14
N PHE A 84 -12.44 -19.26 9.85
CA PHE A 84 -12.23 -20.62 9.35
C PHE A 84 -13.49 -21.45 9.53
N TYR A 85 -13.77 -22.29 8.56
CA TYR A 85 -14.92 -23.20 8.55
C TYR A 85 -14.42 -24.61 8.27
N ARG A 86 -14.98 -25.58 9.00
CA ARG A 86 -14.82 -27.00 8.71
C ARG A 86 -16.09 -27.73 9.09
N ALA A 87 -16.28 -28.91 8.51
CA ALA A 87 -17.33 -29.81 8.91
C ALA A 87 -16.77 -30.92 9.80
N LYS A 88 -17.50 -31.23 10.86
CA LYS A 88 -17.30 -32.40 11.71
C LYS A 88 -18.40 -33.41 11.38
N VAL A 89 -18.01 -34.62 11.00
CA VAL A 89 -18.95 -35.71 10.68
C VAL A 89 -18.79 -36.81 11.70
N THR A 90 -19.89 -37.20 12.35
CA THR A 90 -19.90 -38.25 13.39
C THR A 90 -20.87 -39.35 13.02
N GLU A 91 -20.41 -40.60 12.93
CA GLU A 91 -21.28 -41.75 12.68
C GLU A 91 -21.39 -42.64 13.92
N GLY A 92 -22.55 -42.60 14.59
CA GLY A 92 -22.81 -43.41 15.79
C GLY A 92 -21.81 -43.12 16.91
N THR A 93 -21.05 -44.14 17.33
CA THR A 93 -20.02 -44.02 18.37
C THR A 93 -18.60 -43.88 17.80
N CYS A 94 -18.45 -43.74 16.48
CA CYS A 94 -17.15 -43.54 15.87
C CYS A 94 -16.58 -42.18 16.28
N LEU A 95 -15.24 -42.08 16.26
CA LEU A 95 -14.58 -40.79 16.44
C LEU A 95 -14.97 -39.84 15.29
N PRO A 96 -15.15 -38.55 15.57
CA PRO A 96 -15.49 -37.58 14.54
C PRO A 96 -14.39 -37.46 13.50
N LEU A 97 -14.79 -37.34 12.23
CA LEU A 97 -13.91 -36.98 11.13
C LEU A 97 -14.13 -35.51 10.77
N TYR A 98 -13.05 -34.82 10.38
CA TYR A 98 -13.10 -33.42 10.01
C TYR A 98 -12.80 -33.25 8.53
N SER A 99 -13.50 -32.31 7.87
CA SER A 99 -13.15 -31.85 6.53
C SER A 99 -11.86 -31.03 6.54
N ASP A 100 -11.39 -30.68 5.34
CA ASP A 100 -10.44 -29.59 5.17
C ASP A 100 -11.01 -28.30 5.76
N THR A 101 -10.11 -27.46 6.28
CA THR A 101 -10.43 -26.14 6.80
C THR A 101 -10.40 -25.10 5.69
N ILE A 102 -11.45 -24.30 5.56
CA ILE A 102 -11.55 -23.21 4.58
C ILE A 102 -11.55 -21.88 5.33
N LEU A 103 -10.67 -20.95 4.93
CA LEU A 103 -10.74 -19.56 5.38
C LEU A 103 -11.71 -18.79 4.49
N VAL A 104 -12.76 -18.24 5.09
CA VAL A 104 -13.62 -17.25 4.44
C VAL A 104 -13.17 -15.88 4.89
N SER A 105 -12.76 -15.04 3.94
CA SER A 105 -12.33 -13.66 4.19
C SER A 105 -13.25 -12.68 3.50
N ASN A 106 -13.49 -11.53 4.14
CA ASN A 106 -14.07 -10.40 3.42
C ASN A 106 -13.07 -9.86 2.39
N SER A 107 -13.60 -9.20 1.37
CA SER A 107 -12.78 -8.48 0.40
C SER A 107 -13.48 -7.19 -0.01
N SER A 108 -12.71 -6.20 -0.44
CA SER A 108 -13.23 -4.96 -1.01
C SER A 108 -12.67 -4.85 -2.41
N ASN A 109 -13.55 -4.89 -3.41
CA ASN A 109 -13.15 -4.82 -4.81
C ASN A 109 -13.81 -3.62 -5.49
N LYS A 110 -13.07 -2.96 -6.36
CA LYS A 110 -13.56 -1.81 -7.13
C LYS A 110 -12.87 -1.72 -8.48
N LYS A 111 -13.65 -1.48 -9.53
CA LYS A 111 -13.12 -1.14 -10.86
C LYS A 111 -12.81 0.36 -10.90
N ILE A 112 -11.53 0.70 -11.06
CA ILE A 112 -11.02 2.07 -10.97
C ILE A 112 -10.47 2.50 -12.33
N THR A 113 -10.84 3.70 -12.77
CA THR A 113 -10.31 4.30 -14.00
C THR A 113 -9.07 5.16 -13.69
N PRO A 114 -8.09 5.26 -14.61
CA PRO A 114 -6.92 6.11 -14.42
C PRO A 114 -7.27 7.55 -14.03
N GLN A 115 -8.25 8.16 -14.68
CA GLN A 115 -8.56 9.58 -14.54
C GLN A 115 -9.17 9.94 -13.19
N SER A 116 -9.93 9.02 -12.58
CA SER A 116 -10.65 9.30 -11.34
C SER A 116 -9.83 8.97 -10.08
N GLY A 117 -8.98 7.94 -10.14
CA GLY A 117 -8.55 7.29 -8.91
C GLY A 117 -9.74 6.73 -8.12
N ASP A 118 -9.53 6.30 -6.87
CA ASP A 118 -10.60 5.97 -5.94
C ASP A 118 -10.10 5.69 -4.51
N THR A 119 -11.04 5.50 -3.58
CA THR A 119 -10.79 4.93 -2.26
C THR A 119 -11.51 3.59 -2.09
N LEU A 120 -10.79 2.58 -1.63
CA LEU A 120 -11.36 1.33 -1.12
C LEU A 120 -11.20 1.27 0.40
N ARG A 121 -12.18 0.69 1.07
CA ARG A 121 -12.20 0.51 2.54
C ARG A 121 -12.66 -0.88 2.91
N ILE A 122 -12.06 -1.45 3.94
CA ILE A 122 -12.47 -2.73 4.52
C ILE A 122 -12.04 -2.83 5.99
N PHE A 123 -12.83 -3.52 6.81
CA PHE A 123 -12.44 -3.87 8.18
C PHE A 123 -11.75 -5.23 8.21
N ASN A 124 -10.72 -5.41 9.04
CA ASN A 124 -10.18 -6.74 9.34
C ASN A 124 -10.94 -7.40 10.51
N TYR A 125 -10.52 -8.61 10.92
CA TYR A 125 -11.13 -9.33 12.05
C TYR A 125 -10.88 -8.67 13.42
N LYS A 126 -9.88 -7.78 13.53
CA LYS A 126 -9.63 -6.96 14.73
C LYS A 126 -10.43 -5.65 14.72
N ASN A 127 -11.30 -5.44 13.72
CA ASN A 127 -12.05 -4.21 13.53
C ASN A 127 -11.17 -2.98 13.21
N ASP A 128 -9.96 -3.19 12.71
CA ASP A 128 -9.13 -2.11 12.14
C ASP A 128 -9.69 -1.72 10.77
N LEU A 129 -9.77 -0.43 10.48
CA LEU A 129 -10.20 0.06 9.18
C LEU A 129 -8.99 0.22 8.25
N ILE A 130 -8.94 -0.59 7.19
CA ILE A 130 -7.94 -0.48 6.13
C ILE A 130 -8.51 0.39 5.02
N SER A 131 -7.80 1.44 4.66
CA SER A 131 -8.12 2.35 3.56
C SER A 131 -6.98 2.35 2.53
N LEU A 132 -7.32 2.11 1.27
CA LEU A 132 -6.41 2.31 0.13
C LEU A 132 -6.91 3.49 -0.68
N ILE A 133 -6.11 4.54 -0.77
CA ILE A 133 -6.42 5.76 -1.51
C ILE A 133 -5.53 5.81 -2.74
N ILE A 134 -6.12 5.59 -3.92
CA ILE A 134 -5.44 5.62 -5.21
C ILE A 134 -5.72 6.97 -5.85
N PRO A 135 -4.72 7.86 -6.01
CA PRO A 135 -4.98 9.17 -6.58
C PRO A 135 -5.22 9.09 -8.10
N PRO A 136 -5.87 10.11 -8.70
CA PRO A 136 -5.95 10.28 -10.14
C PRO A 136 -4.59 10.12 -10.84
N TYR A 137 -4.59 9.33 -11.89
CA TYR A 137 -3.46 9.00 -12.76
C TYR A 137 -2.36 8.17 -12.07
N ALA A 138 -2.66 7.51 -10.95
CA ALA A 138 -1.76 6.51 -10.36
C ALA A 138 -1.75 5.20 -11.16
N LEU A 139 -2.89 4.82 -11.75
CA LEU A 139 -3.01 3.63 -12.60
C LEU A 139 -2.78 4.01 -14.07
N GLN A 140 -2.13 3.12 -14.81
CA GLN A 140 -1.99 3.25 -16.27
C GLN A 140 -3.30 2.90 -17.00
N ASP A 141 -3.95 1.81 -16.58
CA ASP A 141 -5.14 1.27 -17.20
C ASP A 141 -6.29 1.13 -16.20
N THR A 142 -7.52 1.02 -16.73
CA THR A 142 -8.68 0.72 -15.88
C THR A 142 -8.50 -0.66 -15.24
N THR A 143 -8.45 -0.69 -13.92
CA THR A 143 -8.04 -1.87 -13.16
C THR A 143 -9.11 -2.24 -12.13
N THR A 144 -9.40 -3.53 -12.00
CA THR A 144 -10.18 -4.02 -10.85
C THR A 144 -9.21 -4.26 -9.70
N VAL A 145 -9.32 -3.42 -8.67
CA VAL A 145 -8.46 -3.47 -7.48
C VAL A 145 -9.20 -4.21 -6.38
N THR A 146 -8.51 -5.13 -5.71
CA THR A 146 -9.07 -5.91 -4.59
C THR A 146 -8.17 -5.79 -3.36
N ILE A 147 -8.77 -5.55 -2.20
CA ILE A 147 -8.13 -5.58 -0.88
C ILE A 147 -8.56 -6.83 -0.14
N LEU A 148 -7.58 -7.60 0.33
CA LEU A 148 -7.73 -8.85 1.07
C LEU A 148 -7.01 -8.75 2.42
N PRO A 149 -7.72 -8.46 3.53
CA PRO A 149 -7.11 -8.42 4.85
C PRO A 149 -6.63 -9.80 5.28
N HIS A 150 -5.52 -9.85 6.00
CA HIS A 150 -4.97 -11.08 6.53
C HIS A 150 -5.61 -11.44 7.87
N PHE A 151 -5.79 -12.74 8.08
CA PHE A 151 -6.26 -13.28 9.36
C PHE A 151 -5.15 -13.27 10.44
N SER A 152 -3.91 -13.44 10.00
CA SER A 152 -2.73 -13.46 10.85
C SER A 152 -1.58 -12.88 10.07
N ALA A 153 -0.62 -12.27 10.77
CA ALA A 153 0.62 -11.86 10.15
C ALA A 153 1.25 -13.03 9.38
N PRO A 154 1.58 -12.85 8.09
CA PRO A 154 2.43 -13.79 7.38
C PRO A 154 3.77 -13.95 8.10
N VAL A 155 4.40 -15.12 7.92
CA VAL A 155 5.76 -15.35 8.45
C VAL A 155 6.68 -14.25 7.93
N ASN A 156 7.29 -13.53 8.85
CA ASN A 156 8.12 -12.38 8.56
C ASN A 156 9.25 -12.26 9.62
N PRO A 157 10.29 -11.45 9.34
CA PRO A 157 11.48 -11.39 10.18
C PRO A 157 11.34 -10.45 11.40
N ILE A 158 10.19 -9.78 11.58
CA ILE A 158 9.92 -8.90 12.72
C ILE A 158 9.02 -9.64 13.72
N ALA A 159 9.43 -9.70 14.99
CA ALA A 159 8.73 -10.49 15.99
C ALA A 159 7.43 -9.85 16.50
N LYS A 160 7.34 -8.52 16.51
CA LYS A 160 6.20 -7.78 17.08
C LYS A 160 5.28 -7.23 15.98
N ASP A 161 4.26 -8.01 15.63
CA ASP A 161 3.21 -7.59 14.71
C ASP A 161 2.14 -6.75 15.44
N ILE A 162 1.77 -5.60 14.86
CA ILE A 162 0.68 -4.75 15.35
C ILE A 162 -0.55 -4.84 14.43
N PHE A 163 -0.33 -5.00 13.12
CA PHE A 163 -1.36 -5.13 12.11
C PHE A 163 -1.12 -6.43 11.31
N PRO A 164 -2.10 -7.38 11.29
CA PRO A 164 -1.95 -8.68 10.63
C PRO A 164 -1.60 -8.62 9.15
N GLY A 165 -1.93 -7.52 8.49
CA GLY A 165 -1.59 -7.31 7.10
C GLY A 165 -2.77 -7.35 6.14
N VAL A 166 -2.43 -7.09 4.89
CA VAL A 166 -3.35 -6.96 3.77
C VAL A 166 -2.62 -7.26 2.47
N THR A 167 -3.28 -7.98 1.57
CA THR A 167 -2.86 -8.13 0.18
C THR A 167 -3.69 -7.23 -0.72
N ILE A 168 -3.03 -6.50 -1.60
CA ILE A 168 -3.66 -5.68 -2.63
C ILE A 168 -3.43 -6.34 -3.98
N LEU A 169 -4.49 -6.52 -4.76
CA LEU A 169 -4.45 -7.13 -6.10
C LEU A 169 -4.87 -6.12 -7.18
N PRO A 170 -4.36 -6.24 -8.42
CA PRO A 170 -3.46 -7.29 -8.92
C PRO A 170 -2.05 -7.18 -8.33
N ASP A 171 -1.48 -8.32 -7.90
CA ASP A 171 -0.15 -8.32 -7.28
C ASP A 171 0.92 -7.80 -8.25
N SER A 172 1.92 -7.13 -7.69
CA SER A 172 3.06 -6.52 -8.38
C SER A 172 2.72 -5.40 -9.38
N LEU A 173 1.45 -4.96 -9.47
CA LEU A 173 1.06 -3.84 -10.32
C LEU A 173 1.76 -2.56 -9.87
N ARG A 174 2.54 -1.91 -10.75
CA ARG A 174 3.24 -0.65 -10.48
C ARG A 174 2.33 0.57 -10.66
N LEU A 175 2.50 1.55 -9.78
CA LEU A 175 1.77 2.81 -9.80
C LEU A 175 2.64 3.94 -10.36
N LEU A 176 2.05 4.84 -11.14
CA LEU A 176 2.69 6.03 -11.69
C LEU A 176 2.82 7.16 -10.65
N LYS A 177 1.94 7.13 -9.63
CA LYS A 177 1.93 8.01 -8.46
C LYS A 177 1.70 7.14 -7.22
N PRO A 178 2.27 7.51 -6.05
CA PRO A 178 2.06 6.72 -4.85
C PRO A 178 0.57 6.68 -4.48
N ALA A 179 0.08 5.50 -4.10
CA ALA A 179 -1.18 5.36 -3.37
C ALA A 179 -0.89 5.44 -1.87
N ILE A 180 -1.89 5.82 -1.08
CA ILE A 180 -1.77 5.85 0.38
C ILE A 180 -2.45 4.59 0.92
N LEU A 181 -1.68 3.78 1.64
CA LEU A 181 -2.21 2.72 2.49
C LEU A 181 -2.33 3.27 3.91
N ARG A 182 -3.54 3.28 4.46
CA ARG A 182 -3.83 3.71 5.83
C ARG A 182 -4.53 2.61 6.59
N VAL A 183 -4.16 2.45 7.85
CA VAL A 183 -4.82 1.56 8.81
C VAL A 183 -5.20 2.38 10.04
N ASP A 184 -6.48 2.47 10.33
CA ASP A 184 -6.99 3.00 11.60
C ASP A 184 -7.19 1.84 12.58
N MET A 185 -6.39 1.83 13.65
CA MET A 185 -6.25 0.74 14.60
C MET A 185 -7.34 0.79 15.66
N SER A 186 -8.11 -0.29 15.83
CA SER A 186 -9.21 -0.34 16.80
C SER A 186 -8.72 -0.31 18.24
N THR A 187 -7.54 -0.88 18.50
CA THR A 187 -6.90 -0.96 19.83
C THR A 187 -5.87 0.15 20.07
N GLY A 188 -5.67 1.04 19.10
CA GLY A 188 -4.61 2.05 19.13
C GLY A 188 -3.19 1.51 18.95
N ILE A 189 -2.22 2.44 18.95
CA ILE A 189 -0.79 2.20 18.76
C ILE A 189 -0.05 2.72 20.00
N THR A 190 0.77 1.87 20.61
CA THR A 190 1.46 2.20 21.86
C THR A 190 2.82 2.84 21.64
N ASP A 191 3.57 2.41 20.62
CA ASP A 191 4.85 2.99 20.23
C ASP A 191 4.77 3.61 18.84
N THR A 192 4.51 4.91 18.78
CA THR A 192 4.45 5.66 17.51
C THR A 192 5.82 5.95 16.91
N SER A 193 6.91 5.69 17.63
CA SER A 193 8.28 5.97 17.17
C SER A 193 8.89 4.79 16.41
N MET A 194 8.49 3.57 16.76
CA MET A 194 8.98 2.33 16.13
C MET A 194 7.94 1.62 15.27
N SER A 195 6.66 1.99 15.36
CA SER A 195 5.62 1.39 14.50
C SER A 195 5.79 1.80 13.03
N ALA A 196 5.57 0.87 12.12
CA ALA A 196 5.48 1.15 10.70
C ALA A 196 4.58 0.15 9.96
N LEU A 197 4.13 0.55 8.78
CA LEU A 197 3.68 -0.39 7.76
C LEU A 197 4.89 -0.89 6.97
N PHE A 198 4.87 -2.17 6.61
CA PHE A 198 5.94 -2.85 5.88
C PHE A 198 5.39 -3.50 4.62
N PHE A 199 6.11 -3.35 3.52
CA PHE A 199 6.00 -4.21 2.35
C PHE A 199 6.69 -5.55 2.63
N ILE A 200 5.99 -6.64 2.32
CA ILE A 200 6.53 -8.01 2.41
C ILE A 200 7.17 -8.39 1.08
N TYR A 201 8.50 -8.31 0.99
CA TYR A 201 9.22 -8.74 -0.22
C TYR A 201 9.24 -10.27 -0.32
N ASP A 202 9.59 -10.92 0.79
CA ASP A 202 9.43 -12.36 1.00
C ASP A 202 9.36 -12.67 2.51
N THR A 203 9.36 -13.94 2.89
CA THR A 203 9.24 -14.37 4.30
C THR A 203 10.42 -13.98 5.19
N SER A 204 11.55 -13.58 4.60
CA SER A 204 12.80 -13.22 5.27
C SER A 204 13.15 -11.74 5.15
N LEU A 205 12.44 -11.01 4.28
CA LEU A 205 12.77 -9.64 3.93
C LEU A 205 11.51 -8.78 3.84
N VAL A 206 11.48 -7.72 4.63
CA VAL A 206 10.43 -6.71 4.64
C VAL A 206 11.05 -5.32 4.53
N TYR A 207 10.27 -4.37 4.03
CA TYR A 207 10.69 -2.97 3.88
C TYR A 207 9.66 -2.04 4.50
N PRO A 208 10.04 -1.17 5.45
CA PRO A 208 9.10 -0.18 5.96
C PRO A 208 8.71 0.77 4.82
N LEU A 209 7.47 1.23 4.81
CA LEU A 209 7.00 2.18 3.83
C LEU A 209 7.67 3.54 4.04
N GLY A 210 7.83 4.29 2.94
CA GLY A 210 8.20 5.70 2.97
C GLY A 210 7.02 6.59 3.38
N ASN A 211 7.33 7.84 3.71
CA ASN A 211 6.34 8.90 3.99
C ASN A 211 5.30 8.47 5.05
N LEU A 212 5.79 7.85 6.12
CA LEU A 212 4.96 7.37 7.21
C LEU A 212 4.42 8.52 8.06
N GLU A 213 3.11 8.54 8.27
CA GLU A 213 2.45 9.37 9.28
C GLU A 213 1.80 8.44 10.30
N ILE A 214 2.15 8.63 11.57
CA ILE A 214 1.75 7.75 12.67
C ILE A 214 1.13 8.58 13.78
N THR A 215 -0.08 8.19 14.20
CA THR A 215 -0.75 8.70 15.39
C THR A 215 -0.92 7.58 16.41
N ASP A 216 -1.54 7.88 17.55
CA ASP A 216 -1.95 6.89 18.55
C ASP A 216 -3.04 5.92 18.06
N SER A 217 -3.61 6.17 16.88
CA SER A 217 -4.81 5.51 16.36
C SER A 217 -4.72 5.14 14.88
N SER A 218 -3.70 5.61 14.15
CA SER A 218 -3.55 5.31 12.73
C SER A 218 -2.09 5.26 12.30
N ILE A 219 -1.82 4.44 11.28
CA ILE A 219 -0.56 4.46 10.52
C ILE A 219 -0.93 4.57 9.05
N GLN A 220 -0.28 5.47 8.33
CA GLN A 220 -0.35 5.51 6.88
C GLN A 220 1.04 5.65 6.27
N GLY A 221 1.20 5.13 5.05
CA GLY A 221 2.41 5.28 4.25
C GLY A 221 2.12 5.20 2.76
N GLU A 222 3.09 5.59 1.96
CA GLU A 222 2.99 5.54 0.50
C GLU A 222 3.39 4.17 -0.05
N ILE A 223 2.66 3.72 -1.06
CA ILE A 223 2.98 2.51 -1.84
C ILE A 223 3.08 2.85 -3.33
N TYR A 224 4.08 2.27 -4.00
CA TYR A 224 4.31 2.43 -5.45
C TYR A 224 3.91 1.20 -6.26
N HIS A 225 3.37 0.19 -5.60
CA HIS A 225 2.85 -0.99 -6.24
C HIS A 225 1.80 -1.65 -5.35
N PHE A 226 1.09 -2.64 -5.90
CA PHE A 226 0.21 -3.50 -5.12
C PHE A 226 0.95 -4.78 -4.73
N SER A 227 0.88 -5.16 -3.46
CA SER A 227 1.53 -6.33 -2.87
C SER A 227 0.91 -6.69 -1.52
N GLY A 228 1.55 -7.59 -0.77
CA GLY A 228 1.31 -7.82 0.65
C GLY A 228 1.99 -6.78 1.54
N TYR A 229 1.24 -6.27 2.51
CA TYR A 229 1.71 -5.35 3.54
C TYR A 229 1.33 -5.85 4.92
N LEU A 230 2.12 -5.51 5.93
CA LEU A 230 1.81 -5.74 7.35
C LEU A 230 2.15 -4.50 8.17
N GLY A 231 1.82 -4.48 9.46
CA GLY A 231 2.32 -3.45 10.37
C GLY A 231 3.00 -4.10 11.56
N ALA A 232 4.17 -3.59 11.91
CA ALA A 232 5.02 -4.16 12.94
C ALA A 232 5.83 -3.09 13.68
N GLU A 233 6.49 -3.50 14.76
CA GLU A 233 7.42 -2.71 15.54
C GLU A 233 8.76 -3.46 15.63
N PRO A 234 9.75 -3.14 14.77
CA PRO A 234 11.02 -3.85 14.77
C PRO A 234 11.94 -3.40 15.90
N ASP A 235 12.75 -4.33 16.40
CA ASP A 235 13.84 -4.00 17.30
C ASP A 235 15.13 -3.61 16.56
N GLY A 236 16.12 -3.13 17.32
CA GLY A 236 17.36 -2.64 16.74
C GLY A 236 18.22 -3.69 16.07
N ASP A 237 18.08 -4.98 16.38
CA ASP A 237 18.86 -6.07 15.79
C ASP A 237 18.15 -6.61 14.55
N GLU A 238 16.82 -6.70 14.58
CA GLU A 238 15.98 -6.96 13.42
C GLU A 238 16.20 -5.92 12.32
N ILE A 239 16.24 -4.63 12.67
CA ILE A 239 16.52 -3.55 11.71
C ILE A 239 17.90 -3.75 11.06
N ILE A 240 18.93 -4.06 11.84
CA ILE A 240 20.28 -4.29 11.31
C ILE A 240 20.25 -5.50 10.35
N GLY A 241 19.67 -6.62 10.78
CA GLY A 241 19.57 -7.83 9.96
C GLY A 241 18.82 -7.60 8.64
N GLN A 242 17.69 -6.89 8.68
CA GLN A 242 16.93 -6.52 7.48
C GLN A 242 17.71 -5.58 6.56
N SER A 243 18.37 -4.57 7.15
CA SER A 243 19.17 -3.62 6.40
C SER A 243 20.38 -4.28 5.74
N ASP A 244 20.99 -5.29 6.36
CA ASP A 244 22.12 -6.05 5.82
C ASP A 244 21.68 -7.02 4.71
N ASN A 245 20.57 -7.74 4.92
CA ASN A 245 20.00 -8.68 3.94
C ASN A 245 19.41 -7.99 2.70
N SER A 246 19.14 -6.70 2.78
CA SER A 246 18.59 -5.94 1.66
C SER A 246 19.47 -5.98 0.41
N VAL A 247 18.86 -6.08 -0.77
CA VAL A 247 19.57 -6.23 -2.04
C VAL A 247 20.40 -4.99 -2.37
N LEU A 248 21.73 -5.14 -2.41
CA LEU A 248 22.67 -4.06 -2.76
C LEU A 248 22.56 -3.60 -4.23
N SER A 249 22.10 -4.50 -5.10
CA SER A 249 22.07 -4.26 -6.55
C SER A 249 20.78 -3.62 -7.05
N GLY A 250 19.86 -3.15 -6.19
CA GLY A 250 18.64 -2.48 -6.62
C GLY A 250 17.80 -3.31 -7.61
N SER A 251 17.05 -2.65 -8.50
CA SER A 251 16.25 -3.33 -9.52
C SER A 251 17.13 -3.88 -10.66
N SER A 252 16.78 -5.07 -11.16
CA SER A 252 17.37 -5.64 -12.38
C SER A 252 16.84 -4.95 -13.64
N ASN A 253 15.65 -4.35 -13.56
CA ASN A 253 15.05 -3.56 -14.61
C ASN A 253 15.49 -2.09 -14.47
N PRO A 254 16.26 -1.52 -15.42
CA PRO A 254 16.70 -0.13 -15.36
C PRO A 254 15.56 0.89 -15.34
N PHE A 255 14.34 0.50 -15.68
CA PHE A 255 13.16 1.38 -15.72
C PHE A 255 12.29 1.32 -14.47
N ASP A 256 12.56 0.40 -13.53
CA ASP A 256 11.74 0.18 -12.34
C ASP A 256 12.11 1.14 -11.19
N TRP A 257 11.90 2.42 -11.43
CA TRP A 257 12.12 3.46 -10.42
C TRP A 257 11.26 3.25 -9.19
N GLN A 258 10.06 2.67 -9.33
CA GLN A 258 9.17 2.35 -8.21
C GLN A 258 9.84 1.37 -7.24
N GLY A 259 10.41 0.28 -7.75
CA GLY A 259 11.15 -0.69 -6.93
C GLY A 259 12.35 -0.06 -6.25
N THR A 260 13.12 0.78 -6.97
CA THR A 260 14.24 1.52 -6.38
C THR A 260 13.76 2.46 -5.27
N TYR A 261 12.66 3.19 -5.47
CA TYR A 261 12.09 4.10 -4.46
C TYR A 261 11.65 3.35 -3.21
N THR A 262 10.89 2.26 -3.36
CA THR A 262 10.45 1.42 -2.24
C THR A 262 11.63 0.94 -1.40
N LEU A 263 12.69 0.45 -2.04
CA LEU A 263 13.90 -0.01 -1.35
C LEU A 263 14.64 1.13 -0.66
N VAL A 264 14.87 2.24 -1.36
CA VAL A 264 15.63 3.38 -0.85
C VAL A 264 14.90 4.04 0.33
N GLU A 265 13.59 4.25 0.22
CA GLU A 265 12.79 4.82 1.30
C GLU A 265 12.73 3.88 2.51
N GLY A 266 12.60 2.57 2.28
CA GLY A 266 12.65 1.59 3.36
C GLY A 266 13.99 1.58 4.11
N LEU A 267 15.12 1.67 3.37
CA LEU A 267 16.44 1.79 3.99
C LEU A 267 16.60 3.10 4.78
N LEU A 268 16.16 4.22 4.22
CA LEU A 268 16.20 5.51 4.95
C LEU A 268 15.36 5.44 6.23
N LYS A 269 14.19 4.80 6.19
CA LYS A 269 13.36 4.63 7.38
C LYS A 269 14.01 3.71 8.43
N TYR A 270 14.70 2.65 8.00
CA TYR A 270 15.53 1.86 8.92
C TYR A 270 16.65 2.70 9.55
N ALA A 271 17.30 3.58 8.80
CA ALA A 271 18.29 4.48 9.36
C ALA A 271 17.68 5.44 10.41
N GLU A 272 16.46 5.95 10.16
CA GLU A 272 15.73 6.77 11.15
C GLU A 272 15.47 6.00 12.45
N PHE A 273 14.99 4.76 12.36
CA PHE A 273 14.79 3.92 13.54
C PHE A 273 16.10 3.67 14.30
N LEU A 274 17.19 3.37 13.59
CA LEU A 274 18.51 3.20 14.21
C LEU A 274 19.00 4.48 14.88
N MET A 275 18.76 5.65 14.29
CA MET A 275 19.07 6.94 14.91
C MET A 275 18.26 7.16 16.19
N PHE A 276 16.96 6.84 16.16
CA PHE A 276 16.08 6.92 17.34
C PHE A 276 16.57 6.01 18.48
N LEU A 277 17.04 4.80 18.15
CA LEU A 277 17.64 3.85 19.09
C LEU A 277 19.08 4.22 19.52
N GLY A 278 19.64 5.34 19.04
CA GLY A 278 21.01 5.76 19.34
C GLY A 278 22.10 4.95 18.64
N LYS A 279 21.76 4.06 17.70
CA LYS A 279 22.68 3.25 16.89
C LYS A 279 23.20 4.02 15.66
N THR A 280 23.84 5.17 15.88
CA THR A 280 24.21 6.13 14.82
C THR A 280 25.18 5.59 13.78
N GLU A 281 26.15 4.75 14.16
CA GLU A 281 27.08 4.13 13.20
C GLU A 281 26.35 3.16 12.26
N ALA A 282 25.43 2.35 12.80
CA ALA A 282 24.61 1.46 12.01
C ALA A 282 23.70 2.25 11.06
N ALA A 283 23.04 3.31 11.57
CA ALA A 283 22.23 4.20 10.74
C ALA A 283 23.01 4.78 9.55
N GLN A 284 24.25 5.24 9.78
CA GLN A 284 25.09 5.79 8.73
C GLN A 284 25.43 4.75 7.65
N LYS A 285 25.71 3.50 8.04
CA LYS A 285 25.93 2.39 7.08
C LYS A 285 24.70 2.14 6.22
N VAL A 286 23.50 2.21 6.80
CA VAL A 286 22.25 2.04 6.07
C VAL A 286 21.99 3.20 5.10
N ILE A 287 22.28 4.45 5.51
CA ILE A 287 22.20 5.62 4.63
C ILE A 287 23.16 5.49 3.43
N GLU A 288 24.41 5.08 3.69
CA GLU A 288 25.38 4.83 2.62
C GLU A 288 24.92 3.72 1.66
N LYS A 289 24.26 2.69 2.19
CA LYS A 289 23.66 1.62 1.38
C LYS A 289 22.52 2.16 0.51
N ALA A 290 21.60 2.96 1.06
CA ALA A 290 20.52 3.59 0.31
C ALA A 290 21.06 4.47 -0.84
N ASN A 291 22.09 5.28 -0.56
CA ASN A 291 22.74 6.12 -1.57
C ASN A 291 23.39 5.29 -2.68
N LYS A 292 24.07 4.19 -2.34
CA LYS A 292 24.68 3.28 -3.34
C LYS A 292 23.64 2.61 -4.22
N VAL A 293 22.51 2.17 -3.66
CA VAL A 293 21.41 1.59 -4.44
C VAL A 293 20.88 2.62 -5.44
N MET A 294 20.58 3.82 -4.96
CA MET A 294 20.07 4.93 -5.78
C MET A 294 21.05 5.29 -6.90
N GLU A 295 22.33 5.47 -6.57
CA GLU A 295 23.39 5.78 -7.53
C GLU A 295 23.55 4.67 -8.59
N ASN A 296 23.54 3.40 -8.18
CA ASN A 296 23.69 2.26 -9.08
C ASN A 296 22.53 2.16 -10.06
N ASP A 297 21.28 2.22 -9.59
CA ASP A 297 20.10 2.08 -10.44
C ASP A 297 19.94 3.28 -11.39
N ALA A 298 20.19 4.49 -10.91
CA ALA A 298 20.19 5.69 -11.75
C ALA A 298 21.26 5.62 -12.85
N LYS A 299 22.48 5.16 -12.53
CA LYS A 299 23.54 4.95 -13.53
C LYS A 299 23.21 3.84 -14.52
N LYS A 300 22.50 2.78 -14.11
CA LYS A 300 22.02 1.75 -15.05
C LYS A 300 21.04 2.37 -16.04
N PHE A 301 20.05 3.15 -15.56
CA PHE A 301 19.10 3.83 -16.43
C PHE A 301 19.78 4.79 -17.43
N LEU A 302 20.74 5.60 -16.98
CA LEU A 302 21.47 6.52 -17.88
C LEU A 302 22.27 5.80 -18.97
N LYS A 303 22.67 4.54 -18.75
CA LYS A 303 23.35 3.73 -19.78
C LYS A 303 22.40 3.22 -20.85
N GLU A 304 21.09 3.18 -20.57
CA GLU A 304 20.10 2.76 -21.55
C GLU A 304 20.05 3.72 -22.74
N LYS A 305 19.89 3.15 -23.94
CA LYS A 305 19.76 3.91 -25.16
C LYS A 305 18.48 4.75 -25.10
N ILE A 306 18.58 6.02 -25.47
CA ILE A 306 17.40 6.88 -25.67
C ILE A 306 16.57 6.25 -26.82
N PRO A 307 15.28 5.93 -26.59
CA PRO A 307 14.41 5.37 -27.61
C PRO A 307 14.04 6.43 -28.64
N ASP A 308 13.62 6.01 -29.83
CA ASP A 308 13.23 6.92 -30.92
C ASP A 308 12.07 7.86 -30.54
N ASN A 309 11.21 7.44 -29.59
CA ASN A 309 10.17 8.26 -28.99
C ASN A 309 10.33 8.32 -27.46
N PRO A 310 11.08 9.30 -26.93
CA PRO A 310 11.41 9.37 -25.51
C PRO A 310 10.30 10.01 -24.65
N CYS A 311 9.33 10.70 -25.23
CA CYS A 311 8.42 11.63 -24.54
C CYS A 311 7.33 11.00 -23.67
N GLY A 312 7.27 9.68 -23.60
CA GLY A 312 6.35 8.94 -22.74
C GLY A 312 7.03 8.39 -21.51
N TRP A 313 7.02 7.06 -21.39
CA TRP A 313 7.55 6.35 -20.24
C TRP A 313 9.03 6.66 -19.95
N TYR A 314 9.88 6.75 -20.98
CA TYR A 314 11.31 7.05 -20.79
C TYR A 314 11.53 8.39 -20.07
N LEU A 315 10.89 9.46 -20.56
CA LEU A 315 10.99 10.79 -19.95
C LEU A 315 10.44 10.80 -18.52
N ASN A 316 9.35 10.08 -18.25
CA ASN A 316 8.83 9.94 -16.88
C ASN A 316 9.85 9.27 -15.95
N VAL A 317 10.44 8.14 -16.36
CA VAL A 317 11.48 7.46 -15.56
C VAL A 317 12.70 8.36 -15.35
N LEU A 318 13.12 9.09 -16.38
CA LEU A 318 14.21 10.07 -16.29
C LEU A 318 13.94 11.13 -15.23
N PHE A 319 12.73 11.71 -15.22
CA PHE A 319 12.34 12.70 -14.21
C PHE A 319 12.31 12.11 -12.80
N LYS A 320 11.81 10.87 -12.66
CA LYS A 320 11.79 10.20 -11.35
C LYS A 320 13.21 10.00 -10.82
N PHE A 321 14.10 9.41 -11.60
CA PHE A 321 15.48 9.28 -11.13
C PHE A 321 16.17 10.62 -10.90
N ALA A 322 15.95 11.63 -11.74
CA ALA A 322 16.50 12.98 -11.55
C ALA A 322 16.05 13.61 -10.23
N GLU A 323 14.76 13.52 -9.90
CA GLU A 323 14.18 14.02 -8.65
C GLU A 323 14.90 13.41 -7.43
N LYS A 324 15.02 12.08 -7.38
CA LYS A 324 15.64 11.38 -6.25
C LYS A 324 17.15 11.60 -6.18
N VAL A 325 17.84 11.62 -7.33
CA VAL A 325 19.27 11.91 -7.42
C VAL A 325 19.56 13.33 -6.92
N ASN A 326 18.76 14.31 -7.31
CA ASN A 326 18.90 15.68 -6.83
C ASN A 326 18.71 15.77 -5.30
N LEU A 327 17.74 15.04 -4.75
CA LEU A 327 17.46 15.03 -3.31
C LEU A 327 18.55 14.34 -2.48
N MET A 328 19.10 13.22 -2.97
CA MET A 328 19.94 12.32 -2.15
C MET A 328 21.42 12.34 -2.47
N ILE A 329 21.79 12.51 -3.76
CA ILE A 329 23.16 12.28 -4.24
C ILE A 329 23.81 13.60 -4.68
N GLY A 330 23.15 14.36 -5.55
CA GLY A 330 23.70 15.59 -6.14
C GLY A 330 24.92 15.35 -7.04
N GLY A 331 25.78 16.37 -7.14
CA GLY A 331 27.07 16.29 -7.82
C GLY A 331 27.01 15.95 -9.31
N GLU A 332 27.99 15.17 -9.78
CA GLU A 332 28.17 14.82 -11.20
C GLU A 332 26.98 14.05 -11.77
N LEU A 333 26.42 13.10 -11.01
CA LEU A 333 25.27 12.32 -11.48
C LEU A 333 24.06 13.22 -11.72
N ASN A 334 23.81 14.20 -10.84
CA ASN A 334 22.73 15.16 -11.02
C ASN A 334 22.91 16.02 -12.29
N MET A 335 24.15 16.40 -12.62
CA MET A 335 24.45 17.09 -13.87
C MET A 335 24.14 16.21 -15.09
N GLN A 336 24.52 14.93 -15.06
CA GLN A 336 24.21 14.00 -16.17
C GLN A 336 22.71 13.84 -16.42
N PHE A 337 21.89 13.79 -15.37
CA PHE A 337 20.44 13.81 -15.50
C PHE A 337 19.92 15.13 -16.06
N SER A 338 20.46 16.26 -15.58
CA SER A 338 20.07 17.59 -16.05
C SER A 338 20.37 17.79 -17.54
N ASP A 339 21.56 17.36 -17.99
CA ASP A 339 21.96 17.40 -19.39
C ASP A 339 21.04 16.53 -20.25
N ARG A 340 20.79 15.28 -19.84
CA ARG A 340 19.89 14.38 -20.57
C ARG A 340 18.45 14.88 -20.60
N ILE A 341 17.97 15.54 -19.56
CA ILE A 341 16.67 16.20 -19.58
C ILE A 341 16.69 17.33 -20.61
N GLY A 342 17.71 18.19 -20.60
CA GLY A 342 17.87 19.27 -21.58
C GLY A 342 17.81 18.78 -23.02
N ASP A 343 18.56 17.72 -23.35
CA ASP A 343 18.58 17.11 -24.68
C ASP A 343 17.20 16.60 -25.14
N LEU A 344 16.35 16.19 -24.20
CA LEU A 344 15.04 15.61 -24.49
C LEU A 344 13.90 16.61 -24.45
N MET A 345 14.05 17.73 -23.72
CA MET A 345 13.01 18.76 -23.66
C MET A 345 12.70 19.28 -25.05
N ASP A 346 13.73 19.62 -25.85
CA ASP A 346 13.55 20.12 -27.22
C ASP A 346 12.85 19.10 -28.14
N LEU A 347 13.08 17.80 -27.91
CA LEU A 347 12.46 16.72 -28.68
C LEU A 347 10.99 16.48 -28.30
N CYS A 348 10.62 16.81 -27.06
CA CYS A 348 9.30 16.51 -26.50
C CYS A 348 8.36 17.71 -26.41
N GLU A 349 8.89 18.95 -26.45
CA GLU A 349 8.14 20.20 -26.41
C GLU A 349 7.18 20.36 -27.61
N PHE A 350 7.41 19.65 -28.72
CA PHE A 350 6.58 19.71 -29.94
C PHE A 350 5.41 18.71 -30.03
N ARG A 351 5.10 17.92 -28.98
CA ARG A 351 4.09 16.84 -29.05
C ARG A 351 2.88 16.99 -28.10
N GLY A 352 2.51 18.21 -27.73
CA GLY A 352 1.21 18.48 -27.13
C GLY A 352 0.11 18.59 -28.18
N GLU A 353 -0.60 17.50 -28.51
CA GLU A 353 -1.90 17.62 -29.19
C GLU A 353 -2.94 18.11 -28.17
N ILE A 354 -3.39 19.36 -28.34
CA ILE A 354 -4.54 19.90 -27.62
C ILE A 354 -5.79 19.40 -28.33
N GLU A 355 -6.44 18.36 -27.80
CA GLU A 355 -7.71 17.87 -28.33
C GLU A 355 -8.86 18.77 -27.83
N PHE A 356 -9.25 19.78 -28.63
CA PHE A 356 -10.43 20.59 -28.34
C PHE A 356 -11.71 19.84 -28.73
N ARG A 357 -12.44 19.27 -27.75
CA ARG A 357 -13.84 18.89 -27.97
C ARG A 357 -14.71 20.14 -28.06
N HIS A 358 -15.02 20.56 -29.28
CA HIS A 358 -16.06 21.55 -29.53
C HIS A 358 -17.43 20.88 -29.46
N HIS A 359 -18.24 21.23 -28.46
CA HIS A 359 -19.67 20.92 -28.46
C HIS A 359 -20.40 22.11 -29.09
N ILE A 360 -20.76 21.98 -30.37
CA ILE A 360 -21.58 22.97 -31.07
C ILE A 360 -23.03 22.53 -30.93
N THR A 361 -23.79 23.20 -30.06
CA THR A 361 -25.24 23.07 -29.97
C THR A 361 -25.87 24.08 -30.91
N PHE A 362 -26.53 23.60 -31.97
CA PHE A 362 -27.42 24.43 -32.78
C PHE A 362 -28.75 24.58 -32.03
N SER A 363 -29.15 25.82 -31.73
CA SER A 363 -30.54 26.10 -31.41
C SER A 363 -31.26 26.40 -32.72
N GLU A 364 -32.20 25.56 -33.11
CA GLU A 364 -33.16 25.91 -34.15
C GLU A 364 -34.03 27.03 -33.59
N GLY A 365 -33.79 28.25 -34.05
CA GLY A 365 -34.73 29.35 -33.91
C GLY A 365 -35.98 28.98 -34.70
N GLY A 366 -37.02 28.54 -33.98
CA GLY A 366 -38.33 28.30 -34.53
C GLY A 366 -38.86 29.57 -35.19
N THR A 367 -39.13 29.48 -36.49
CA THR A 367 -40.07 30.35 -37.17
C THR A 367 -41.46 29.75 -37.02
N GLU A 368 -42.27 30.33 -36.13
CA GLU A 368 -43.59 30.95 -36.40
C GLU A 368 -44.20 31.51 -35.10
#